data_AF-A0A1Q5SUM1-F1
#
_entry.id   AF-A0A1Q5SUM1-F1
#
_cell.length_a   1.000
_cell.length_b   1.000
_cell.length_c   1.000
_cell.angle_alpha   90.00
_cell.angle_beta   90.00
_cell.angle_gamma   90.00
#
_symmetry.space_group_name_H-M   'P 1'
#
loop_
_entity.id
_entity.type
_entity.pdbx_description
1 polymer ?
#
loop_
_entity_poly.entity_id
_entity_poly.type
_entity_poly.pdbx_seq_one_letter_code
_entity_poly.pdbx_strand_id
1 'polypeptide(L)'
;MTGVRLRHLTFTGPSVNPAELKFGNGLNIIFGASNTGKSFASKAILFMLGAIKSLPETEEITAYESAWLGLTLPGGRNVTLYRPTRGGHFKLTAP
;
A
#
# COMPACT_ATOMS: atom_id res chain seq x y z
N MET A 1 17.01 12.56 -8.95
CA MET A 1 16.45 11.25 -8.56
C MET A 1 15.65 10.70 -9.73
N THR A 2 16.03 9.55 -10.30
CA THR A 2 15.39 8.95 -11.49
C THR A 2 14.41 7.82 -11.18
N GLY A 3 14.22 7.47 -9.90
CA GLY A 3 13.37 6.35 -9.47
C GLY A 3 12.01 6.77 -8.92
N VAL A 4 11.14 5.77 -8.73
CA VAL A 4 9.89 5.89 -7.97
C VAL A 4 10.18 5.67 -6.48
N ARG A 5 9.60 6.50 -5.61
CA ARG A 5 9.71 6.36 -4.15
C ARG A 5 8.34 6.11 -3.53
N LEU A 6 8.25 5.16 -2.60
CA LEU A 6 7.05 4.91 -1.80
C LEU A 6 6.94 5.98 -0.69
N ARG A 7 5.73 6.49 -0.44
CA ARG A 7 5.44 7.47 0.62
C ARG A 7 4.59 6.88 1.74
N HIS A 8 3.54 6.16 1.38
CA HIS A 8 2.67 5.46 2.33
C HIS A 8 1.95 4.30 1.65
N LEU A 9 1.57 3.32 2.45
CA LEU A 9 0.59 2.28 2.12
C LEU A 9 -0.54 2.38 3.15
N THR A 10 -1.76 2.63 2.69
CA THR A 10 -2.92 2.84 3.56
C THR A 10 -4.05 1.92 3.16
N PHE A 11 -4.78 1.40 4.13
CA PHE A 11 -6.00 0.62 3.94
C PHE A 11 -7.17 1.33 4.62
N THR A 12 -8.31 1.40 3.92
CA THR A 12 -9.54 2.02 4.45
C THR A 12 -10.76 1.12 4.20
N GLY A 13 -11.72 1.19 5.10
CA GLY A 13 -13.03 0.56 4.99
C GLY A 13 -14.09 1.38 5.72
N PRO A 14 -15.39 1.14 5.47
CA PRO A 14 -16.48 1.98 5.99
C PRO A 14 -16.61 1.96 7.52
N SER A 15 -16.22 0.87 8.17
CA SER A 15 -16.41 0.66 9.62
C SER A 15 -15.13 0.27 10.36
N VAL A 16 -13.97 0.66 9.81
CA VAL A 16 -12.66 0.37 10.42
C VAL A 16 -11.76 1.61 10.34
N ASN A 17 -10.97 1.84 11.39
CA ASN A 17 -9.97 2.89 11.37
C ASN A 17 -8.95 2.63 10.24
N PRO A 18 -8.51 3.66 9.51
CA PRO A 18 -7.46 3.49 8.52
C PRO A 18 -6.20 2.87 9.12
N ALA A 19 -5.67 1.82 8.49
CA ALA A 19 -4.36 1.28 8.79
C ALA A 19 -3.34 1.89 7.85
N GLU A 20 -2.27 2.50 8.38
CA GLU A 20 -1.28 3.20 7.59
C GLU A 20 0.14 2.77 7.93
N LEU A 21 0.92 2.51 6.88
CA LEU A 21 2.37 2.33 6.93
C LEU A 21 3.03 3.48 6.17
N LYS A 22 3.76 4.34 6.89
CA LYS A 22 4.49 5.48 6.31
C LYS A 22 5.92 5.08 5.96
N PHE A 23 6.40 5.59 4.82
CA PHE A 23 7.77 5.42 4.37
C PHE A 23 8.50 6.77 4.40
N GLY A 24 9.62 6.80 5.09
CA GLY A 24 10.55 7.93 5.09
C GLY A 24 11.49 7.90 3.89
N ASN A 25 12.34 8.93 3.80
CA ASN A 25 13.42 8.97 2.82
C ASN A 25 14.53 7.97 3.17
N GLY A 26 15.13 7.38 2.14
CA GLY A 26 16.25 6.45 2.32
C GLY A 26 15.80 5.05 2.76
N LEU A 27 16.58 4.44 3.66
CA LEU A 27 16.35 3.08 4.13
C LEU A 27 15.20 3.04 5.16
N ASN A 28 14.21 2.21 4.91
CA ASN A 28 13.11 1.93 5.83
C ASN A 28 13.24 0.47 6.31
N ILE A 29 13.12 0.24 7.63
CA ILE A 29 13.18 -1.09 8.24
C ILE A 29 11.82 -1.40 8.87
N ILE A 30 11.16 -2.45 8.39
CA ILE A 30 9.91 -2.98 8.97
C ILE A 30 10.26 -4.17 9.85
N PHE A 31 10.06 -4.04 11.16
CA PHE A 31 10.41 -5.06 12.15
C PHE A 31 9.26 -5.28 13.15
N GLY A 32 9.30 -6.40 13.87
CA GLY A 32 8.26 -6.81 14.81
C GLY A 32 8.17 -8.33 14.93
N ALA A 33 7.40 -8.82 15.91
CA ALA A 33 7.20 -10.25 16.17
C ALA A 33 6.69 -11.01 14.93
N SER A 34 6.91 -12.32 14.86
CA SER A 34 6.37 -13.13 13.76
C SER A 34 4.86 -12.97 13.61
N ASN A 35 4.37 -13.05 12.38
CA ASN A 35 2.95 -12.91 12.04
C ASN A 35 2.28 -11.55 12.32
N THR A 36 3.05 -10.47 12.54
CA THR A 36 2.51 -9.11 12.76
C THR A 36 2.34 -8.28 11.47
N GLY A 37 2.08 -8.92 10.32
CA GLY A 37 1.82 -8.20 9.06
C GLY A 37 3.04 -7.73 8.26
N LYS A 38 4.27 -8.08 8.65
CA LYS A 38 5.50 -7.73 7.89
C LYS A 38 5.48 -8.27 6.46
N SER A 39 5.21 -9.57 6.31
CA SER A 39 5.08 -10.22 5.00
C SER A 39 3.85 -9.73 4.23
N PHE A 40 2.79 -9.37 4.95
CA PHE A 40 1.60 -8.79 4.34
C PHE A 40 1.92 -7.43 3.68
N ALA A 41 2.67 -6.55 4.36
CA ALA A 41 3.05 -5.25 3.81
C ALA A 41 3.82 -5.37 2.48
N SER A 42 4.78 -6.29 2.38
CA SER A 42 5.53 -6.49 1.13
C SER A 42 4.64 -7.05 0.01
N LYS A 43 3.75 -8.00 0.32
CA LYS A 43 2.76 -8.51 -0.64
C LYS A 43 1.76 -7.44 -1.07
N ALA A 44 1.34 -6.57 -0.16
CA ALA A 44 0.47 -5.43 -0.48
C ALA A 44 1.13 -4.43 -1.42
N ILE A 45 2.43 -4.14 -1.25
CA ILE A 45 3.19 -3.33 -2.21
C ILE A 45 3.20 -4.01 -3.59
N LEU A 46 3.49 -5.31 -3.67
CA LEU A 46 3.46 -6.05 -4.93
C LEU A 46 2.07 -6.03 -5.58
N PHE A 47 1.01 -6.14 -4.78
CA PHE A 47 -0.37 -6.01 -5.24
C PHE A 47 -0.65 -4.61 -5.79
N MET A 48 -0.25 -3.55 -5.09
CA MET A 48 -0.44 -2.17 -5.54
C MET A 48 0.42 -1.81 -6.77
N LEU A 49 1.50 -2.53 -7.02
CA LEU A 49 2.31 -2.41 -8.24
C LEU A 49 1.84 -3.34 -9.37
N GLY A 50 0.77 -4.12 -9.17
CA GLY A 50 0.20 -5.03 -10.16
C GLY A 50 1.00 -6.31 -10.39
N ALA A 51 2.06 -6.56 -9.61
CA ALA A 51 2.89 -7.76 -9.72
C ALA A 51 2.15 -9.03 -9.26
N ILE A 52 1.15 -8.88 -8.38
CA ILE A 52 0.24 -9.97 -7.98
C ILE A 52 -1.23 -9.53 -8.09
N LYS A 53 -2.10 -10.51 -8.35
CA LYS A 53 -3.51 -10.26 -8.66
C LYS A 53 -4.37 -10.04 -7.42
N SER A 54 -4.04 -10.66 -6.29
CA SER A 54 -4.79 -10.61 -5.03
C SER A 54 -3.87 -10.39 -3.83
N LEU A 55 -4.45 -9.88 -2.73
CA LEU A 55 -3.80 -9.83 -1.42
C LEU A 55 -3.87 -11.21 -0.75
N PRO A 56 -2.96 -11.52 0.19
CA PRO A 56 -3.13 -12.67 1.07
C PRO A 56 -4.47 -12.59 1.82
N GLU A 57 -5.20 -13.70 1.89
CA GLU A 57 -6.43 -13.77 2.66
C GLU A 57 -6.10 -13.89 4.15
N THR A 58 -6.59 -12.93 4.93
CA THR A 58 -6.51 -12.92 6.39
C THR A 58 -7.83 -12.38 6.94
N GLU A 59 -8.15 -12.61 8.21
CA GLU A 59 -9.37 -12.07 8.80
C GLU A 59 -9.33 -10.53 8.83
N GLU A 60 -8.15 -9.94 9.07
CA GLU A 60 -7.98 -8.50 9.20
C GLU A 60 -8.23 -7.75 7.88
N ILE A 61 -7.83 -8.31 6.73
CA ILE A 61 -8.00 -7.60 5.45
C ILE A 61 -9.47 -7.51 5.02
N THR A 62 -10.34 -8.37 5.55
CA THR A 62 -11.77 -8.38 5.20
C THR A 62 -12.50 -7.09 5.59
N ALA A 63 -12.01 -6.38 6.61
CA ALA A 63 -12.56 -5.12 7.08
C ALA A 63 -12.24 -3.92 6.16
N TYR A 64 -11.26 -4.07 5.25
CA TYR A 64 -10.81 -3.00 4.36
C TYR A 64 -11.26 -3.24 2.92
N GLU A 65 -11.75 -2.19 2.27
CA GLU A 65 -12.26 -2.24 0.89
C GLU A 65 -11.31 -1.60 -0.11
N SER A 66 -10.44 -0.70 0.38
CA SER A 66 -9.59 0.14 -0.46
C SER A 66 -8.15 0.14 0.03
N ALA A 67 -7.22 0.02 -0.91
CA ALA A 67 -5.79 0.17 -0.70
C ALA A 67 -5.27 1.39 -1.45
N TRP A 68 -4.37 2.13 -0.80
CA TRP A 68 -3.80 3.38 -1.29
C TRP A 68 -2.28 3.32 -1.21
N LEU A 69 -1.59 3.60 -2.30
CA LEU A 69 -0.13 3.64 -2.35
C LEU A 69 0.34 5.01 -2.83
N GLY A 70 0.87 5.79 -1.90
CA GLY A 70 1.49 7.08 -2.20
C GLY A 70 2.84 6.88 -2.87
N LEU A 71 3.05 7.52 -4.01
CA LEU A 71 4.28 7.50 -4.77
C LEU A 71 4.83 8.91 -4.99
N THR A 72 6.15 9.02 -5.08
CA THR A 72 6.84 10.13 -5.75
C THR A 72 7.41 9.57 -7.04
N LEU A 73 6.96 10.10 -8.18
CA LEU A 73 7.42 9.73 -9.52
C LEU A 73 8.77 10.42 -9.85
N PRO A 74 9.47 9.96 -10.89
CA PRO A 74 10.61 10.71 -11.43
C PRO A 74 10.23 12.17 -11.72
N GLY A 75 11.11 13.10 -11.36
CA GLY A 75 10.81 14.55 -11.43
C GLY A 75 10.09 15.11 -10.20
N GLY A 76 9.84 14.30 -9.16
CA GLY A 76 9.35 14.79 -7.86
C GLY A 76 7.84 14.91 -7.73
N ARG A 77 7.08 14.56 -8.78
CA ARG A 77 5.61 14.61 -8.75
C ARG A 77 5.06 13.55 -7.80
N ASN A 78 4.27 13.99 -6.82
CA ASN A 78 3.54 13.09 -5.93
C ASN A 78 2.21 12.67 -6.54
N VAL A 79 1.88 11.40 -6.43
CA VAL A 79 0.60 10.81 -6.82
C VAL A 79 0.20 9.76 -5.80
N THR A 80 -1.09 9.41 -5.76
CA THR A 80 -1.60 8.32 -4.92
C THR A 80 -2.34 7.32 -5.81
N LEU A 81 -1.88 6.08 -5.84
CA LEU A 81 -2.56 4.97 -6.50
C LEU A 81 -3.64 4.41 -5.57
N TYR A 82 -4.82 4.19 -6.12
CA TYR A 82 -5.93 3.51 -5.49
C TYR A 82 -6.17 2.16 -6.16
N ARG A 83 -6.50 1.13 -5.36
CA ARG A 83 -7.02 -0.15 -5.85
C ARG A 83 -7.99 -0.76 -4.83
N PRO A 84 -9.13 -1.34 -5.23
CA PRO A 84 -9.96 -2.13 -4.31
C PRO A 84 -9.18 -3.35 -3.78
N THR A 85 -9.36 -3.70 -2.50
CA THR A 85 -8.65 -4.83 -1.86
C THR A 85 -9.02 -6.18 -2.47
N ARG A 86 -10.25 -6.31 -2.99
CA ARG A 86 -10.74 -7.48 -3.73
C ARG A 86 -10.21 -7.59 -5.17
N GLY A 87 -9.33 -6.69 -5.58
CA GLY A 87 -8.85 -6.58 -6.96
C GLY A 87 -9.77 -5.71 -7.83
N GLY A 88 -9.38 -5.55 -9.10
CA GLY A 88 -10.03 -4.63 -10.04
C GLY A 88 -9.12 -3.51 -10.51
N HIS A 89 -9.74 -2.45 -11.04
CA HIS A 89 -9.05 -1.35 -11.72
C HIS A 89 -8.31 -0.43 -10.76
N PHE A 90 -7.15 0.04 -11.22
CA PHE A 90 -6.41 1.11 -10.58
C PHE A 90 -7.04 2.47 -10.89
N LYS A 91 -6.97 3.38 -9.92
CA LYS A 91 -7.19 4.81 -10.16
C LYS A 91 -5.95 5.57 -9.71
N LEU A 92 -5.58 6.59 -10.48
CA LEU A 92 -4.51 7.52 -10.11
C LEU A 92 -5.15 8.81 -9.62
N THR A 93 -4.74 9.27 -8.44
CA THR A 93 -5.26 10.49 -7.83
C THR A 93 -4.12 11.45 -7.53
N ALA A 94 -4.45 12.75 -7.47
CA ALA A 94 -3.58 13.77 -6.88
C ALA A 94 -3.32 13.44 -5.39
N PRO A 95 -2.27 14.00 -4.77
CA PRO A 95 -1.78 13.58 -3.45
C PRO A 95 -2.85 13.45 -2.37
#